data_AF-A0A3P7LP91-F1
#
_entry.id   AF-A0A3P7LP91-F1
#
_cell.length_a   1.000
_cell.length_b   1.000
_cell.length_c   1.000
_cell.angle_alpha   90.00
_cell.angle_beta   90.00
_cell.angle_gamma   90.00
#
_symmetry.space_group_name_H-M   'P 1'
#
loop_
_entity.id
_entity.type
_entity.pdbx_description
1 polymer ?
#
loop_
_entity_poly.entity_id
_entity_poly.type
_entity_poly.pdbx_seq_one_letter_code
_entity_poly.pdbx_strand_id
1 'polypeptide(L)' 'MGSHRPATLPTAIGPEFASRSPCKLPVDKGPCKRNTVRYHFDGLSGSCKQFNYGGCKGNRNNFHSEADCLTRCKR' A
#
# COMPACT_ATOMS: atom_id res chain seq x y z
N MET A 1 -19.29 -5.51 -43.68
CA MET A 1 -19.24 -4.38 -42.73
C MET A 1 -19.37 -4.95 -41.32
N GLY A 2 -18.23 -5.14 -40.64
CA GLY A 2 -18.11 -5.29 -39.18
C GLY A 2 -18.81 -6.46 -38.48
N SER A 3 -18.20 -7.64 -38.51
CA SER A 3 -18.55 -8.74 -37.59
C SER A 3 -17.73 -8.64 -36.29
N HIS A 4 -18.41 -8.87 -35.15
CA HIS A 4 -17.87 -9.27 -33.82
C HIS A 4 -17.05 -8.19 -33.05
N ARG A 5 -17.16 -7.97 -31.72
CA ARG A 5 -17.54 -8.80 -30.56
C ARG A 5 -18.06 -7.87 -29.43
N PRO A 6 -18.91 -8.34 -28.49
CA PRO A 6 -19.15 -7.63 -27.23
C PRO A 6 -17.85 -7.60 -26.41
N ALA A 7 -17.54 -6.47 -25.79
CA ALA A 7 -16.37 -6.30 -24.92
C ALA A 7 -16.59 -7.00 -23.56
N THR A 8 -16.58 -8.34 -23.56
CA THR A 8 -16.32 -9.11 -22.35
C THR A 8 -14.82 -9.14 -22.11
N LEU A 9 -14.30 -8.13 -21.43
CA LEU A 9 -13.15 -8.33 -20.56
C LEU A 9 -13.67 -8.36 -19.12
N PRO A 10 -13.74 -9.54 -18.47
CA PRO A 10 -13.45 -9.56 -17.05
C PRO A 10 -11.95 -9.29 -16.98
N THR A 11 -11.54 -8.03 -16.84
CA THR A 11 -10.17 -7.75 -16.41
C THR A 11 -10.04 -8.44 -15.07
N ALA A 12 -9.33 -9.56 -15.08
CA ALA A 12 -8.89 -10.27 -13.91
C ALA A 12 -8.00 -9.32 -13.11
N ILE A 13 -8.60 -8.50 -12.26
CA ILE A 13 -7.90 -7.83 -11.18
C ILE A 13 -7.81 -8.86 -10.05
N GLY A 14 -6.93 -9.84 -10.22
CA GLY A 14 -6.37 -10.50 -9.05
C GLY A 14 -5.61 -9.48 -8.21
N PRO A 15 -5.39 -9.75 -6.92
CA PRO A 15 -6.36 -9.99 -5.86
C PRO A 15 -6.88 -8.65 -5.31
N GLU A 16 -8.12 -8.25 -5.63
CA GLU A 16 -8.76 -7.06 -5.03
C GLU A 16 -8.94 -7.17 -3.49
N PHE A 17 -8.63 -8.34 -2.92
CA PHE A 17 -8.60 -8.61 -1.49
C PHE A 17 -7.24 -9.15 -1.02
N ALA A 18 -6.11 -8.68 -1.59
CA ALA A 18 -4.81 -8.80 -0.90
C ALA A 18 -4.89 -8.01 0.41
N SER A 19 -5.43 -8.67 1.44
CA SER A 19 -5.55 -8.27 2.83
C SER A 19 -5.83 -6.79 3.05
N ARG A 20 -7.08 -6.47 3.41
CA ARG A 20 -7.52 -5.13 3.85
C ARG A 20 -6.62 -4.48 4.93
N SER A 21 -5.76 -5.26 5.57
CA SER A 21 -4.79 -4.86 6.57
C SER A 21 -3.66 -3.99 5.99
N PRO A 22 -3.46 -2.75 6.49
CA PRO A 22 -2.35 -1.89 6.08
C PRO A 22 -0.98 -2.57 6.23
N CYS A 23 -0.86 -3.49 7.19
CA CYS A 23 0.37 -4.17 7.59
C CYS A 23 0.96 -5.11 6.53
N LYS A 24 0.19 -5.45 5.50
CA LYS A 24 0.63 -6.35 4.42
C LYS A 24 0.80 -5.63 3.09
N LEU A 25 0.52 -4.32 3.05
CA LEU A 25 0.70 -3.52 1.84
C LEU A 25 2.18 -3.16 1.67
N PRO A 26 2.69 -3.07 0.43
CA PRO A 26 4.05 -2.61 0.18
C PRO A 26 4.23 -1.15 0.59
N VAL A 27 5.46 -0.67 0.70
CA VAL A 27 5.72 0.77 0.87
C VAL A 27 5.39 1.51 -0.42
N ASP A 28 4.62 2.60 -0.31
CA ASP A 28 4.34 3.49 -1.44
C ASP A 28 4.67 4.94 -1.06
N LYS A 29 5.69 5.49 -1.72
CA LYS A 29 6.13 6.88 -1.52
C LYS A 29 5.16 7.88 -2.16
N GLY A 30 4.33 7.44 -3.10
CA GLY A 30 3.53 8.30 -3.95
C GLY A 30 4.37 9.12 -4.96
N PRO A 31 3.72 9.88 -5.85
CA PRO A 31 4.38 10.59 -6.93
C PRO A 31 4.95 11.97 -6.53
N CYS A 32 4.55 12.49 -5.37
CA CYS A 32 5.05 13.78 -4.89
C CYS A 32 6.49 13.67 -4.38
N LYS A 33 7.22 14.78 -4.38
CA LYS A 33 8.66 14.84 -4.07
C LYS A 33 8.98 15.47 -2.71
N ARG A 34 8.03 15.48 -1.77
CA ARG A 34 8.30 15.93 -0.40
C ARG A 34 9.12 14.87 0.33
N ASN A 35 9.99 15.30 1.23
CA ASN A 35 10.78 14.40 2.06
C ASN A 35 10.16 14.34 3.47
N THR A 36 9.22 13.43 3.70
CA THR A 36 8.57 13.28 5.01
C THR A 36 8.83 11.89 5.56
N VAL A 37 9.45 11.82 6.74
CA VAL A 37 9.68 10.54 7.43
C VAL A 37 8.34 9.99 7.91
N ARG A 38 8.05 8.76 7.51
CA ARG A 38 6.89 7.97 7.92
C ARG A 38 7.34 6.56 8.29
N TYR A 39 6.47 5.81 8.95
CA TYR A 39 6.73 4.43 9.34
C TYR A 39 5.85 3.48 8.53
N HIS A 40 6.39 2.33 8.18
CA HIS A 40 5.66 1.23 7.56
C HIS A 40 5.96 -0.06 8.34
N PHE A 41 5.04 -1.00 8.34
CA PHE A 41 5.26 -2.33 8.88
C PHE A 41 5.98 -3.20 7.84
N ASP A 42 7.13 -3.73 8.22
CA ASP A 42 7.84 -4.75 7.48
C ASP A 42 7.43 -6.12 8.03
N GLY A 43 6.57 -6.82 7.28
CA GLY A 43 6.08 -8.15 7.63
C GLY A 43 7.17 -9.23 7.64
N LEU A 44 8.30 -9.02 6.95
CA LEU A 44 9.42 -9.96 6.97
C LEU A 44 10.20 -9.88 8.27
N SER A 45 10.44 -8.66 8.77
CA SER A 45 11.13 -8.45 10.04
C SER A 45 10.20 -8.35 11.25
N GLY A 46 8.88 -8.41 11.03
CA GLY A 46 7.86 -8.22 12.07
C GLY A 46 7.98 -6.90 12.83
N SER A 47 8.50 -5.85 12.18
CA SER A 47 8.88 -4.60 12.83
C SER A 47 8.49 -3.38 11.99
N CYS A 48 8.35 -2.22 12.63
CA CYS A 48 8.06 -0.98 11.93
C CYS A 48 9.35 -0.25 11.54
N LYS A 49 9.48 0.13 10.28
CA LYS A 49 10.67 0.77 9.71
C LYS A 49 10.33 2.13 9.13
N GLN A 50 11.28 3.05 9.23
CA GLN A 50 11.14 4.37 8.61
C GLN A 50 11.27 4.27 7.09
N PHE A 51 10.52 5.12 6.39
CA PHE A 51 10.68 5.37 4.97
C PHE A 51 10.39 6.82 4.64
N ASN A 52 10.87 7.26 3.48
CA ASN A 52 10.60 8.60 2.98
C ASN A 52 9.33 8.63 2.15
N TYR A 53 8.32 9.36 2.61
CA TYR A 53 7.04 9.55 1.94
C TYR A 53 7.00 10.88 1.17
N GLY A 54 6.57 10.80 -0.09
CA GLY A 54 6.48 11.90 -1.04
C GLY A 54 5.48 12.99 -0.69
N GLY A 55 4.60 12.76 0.29
CA GLY A 55 3.64 13.75 0.79
C GLY A 55 2.27 13.74 0.11
N CYS A 56 2.04 12.88 -0.89
CA CYS A 56 0.72 12.69 -1.49
C CYS A 56 0.52 11.27 -2.03
N LYS A 57 -0.75 10.84 -2.18
CA LYS A 57 -1.14 9.46 -2.54
C LYS A 57 -0.46 8.44 -1.61
N GLY A 58 0.00 7.31 -2.14
CA GLY A 58 0.52 6.22 -1.32
C GLY A 58 -0.57 5.23 -0.93
N ASN A 59 -0.30 4.43 0.09
CA ASN A 59 -1.24 3.48 0.66
C ASN A 59 -1.27 3.56 2.20
N ARG A 60 -2.03 2.65 2.83
CA ARG A 60 -2.26 2.66 4.28
C ARG A 60 -1.11 2.10 5.13
N ASN A 61 -0.07 1.50 4.54
CA ASN A 61 1.16 1.14 5.26
C ASN A 61 2.05 2.38 5.45
N ASN A 62 1.48 3.40 6.09
CA ASN A 62 2.07 4.71 6.25
C ASN A 62 1.54 5.33 7.55
N PHE A 63 2.39 5.29 8.59
CA PHE A 63 2.08 5.73 9.94
C PHE A 63 2.96 6.90 10.34
N HIS A 64 2.45 7.76 11.22
CA HIS A 64 3.17 8.94 11.69
C HIS A 64 4.24 8.63 12.73
N SER A 65 4.09 7.53 13.47
CA SER A 65 5.00 7.09 14.51
C SER A 65 5.20 5.58 14.48
N GLU A 66 6.33 5.13 15.02
CA GLU A 66 6.60 3.70 15.19
C GLU A 66 5.56 3.04 16.10
N ALA A 67 5.17 3.71 17.19
CA ALA A 67 4.18 3.22 18.14
C ALA A 67 2.80 2.97 17.49
N ASP A 68 2.32 3.87 16.63
CA ASP A 68 1.05 3.70 15.92
C ASP A 68 1.14 2.52 14.94
N CYS A 69 2.24 2.42 14.20
CA CYS A 69 2.50 1.28 13.32
C CYS A 69 2.50 -0.05 14.08
N LEU A 70 3.22 -0.14 15.20
CA LEU A 70 3.29 -1.36 16.02
C LEU A 70 1.92 -1.68 16.62
N THR A 71 1.20 -0.69 17.13
CA THR A 71 -0.15 -0.89 17.70
C THR A 71 -1.14 -1.42 16.65
N ARG A 72 -1.01 -0.98 15.39
CA ARG A 72 -1.88 -1.40 14.29
C ARG A 72 -1.53 -2.77 13.72
N CYS A 73 -0.24 -3.13 13.72
CA CYS A 73 0.27 -4.25 12.94
C CYS A 73 0.93 -5.37 13.72
N LYS A 74 1.38 -5.12 14.95
CA LYS A 74 1.93 -6.10 15.86
C LYS A 74 0.81 -6.59 16.79
N ARG A 75 0.00 -7.53 16.28
CA ARG A 75 -0.98 -8.30 17.04
C ARG A 75 -0.62 -9.77 17.04
#